data_AF-A0A931PFP2-F1
#
_entry.id   AF-A0A931PFP2-F1
#
_cell.length_a   1.000
_cell.length_b   1.000
_cell.length_c   1.000
_cell.angle_alpha   90.00
_cell.angle_beta   90.00
_cell.angle_gamma   90.00
#
_symmetry.space_group_name_H-M   'P 1'
#
loop_
_entity.id
_entity.type
_entity.pdbx_description
1 polymer ?
#
loop_
_entity_poly.entity_id
_entity_poly.type
_entity_poly.pdbx_seq_one_letter_code
_entity_poly.pdbx_strand_id
1 'polypeptide(L)'
;MKPSTTKMLANAALCGACSLFALPAHANEQGQIIAANYGTASLPPNLGQLVCPAAPGLDGIPVHFETEVIDPVYPKDFIVLGADGAPRPVLCATFDPSDDVGDRRSILLVGEFGDGEDQPLSVEVVGDIRSTDLSLSYKGAYADIIPLEAPPALILAEVVPEEEWDLDSPGTPVPWGGGTGCPSSGTRQVLRVGWGGGVRAADGAEVTAREWERFKVALRTEEGRIRVVSPFALGDLNDNDNNHELCLNVDGTPLAVRFPGGLLIDPNGDVNKGTRIPVSGASKF
;
A
#
# COMPACT_ATOMS: atom_id res chain seq x y z
N MET A 1 -52.85 73.60 17.66
CA MET A 1 -51.67 74.47 17.39
C MET A 1 -50.62 73.64 16.63
N LYS A 2 -49.66 74.28 15.95
CA LYS A 2 -48.54 73.67 15.17
C LYS A 2 -47.61 72.79 16.06
N PRO A 3 -46.61 72.01 15.55
CA PRO A 3 -46.23 71.59 14.16
C PRO A 3 -46.47 70.07 13.94
N SER A 4 -46.16 69.35 12.84
CA SER A 4 -45.56 69.60 11.50
C SER A 4 -44.02 69.70 11.31
N THR A 5 -43.32 68.60 10.97
CA THR A 5 -41.92 68.62 10.44
C THR A 5 -41.51 67.38 9.61
N THR A 6 -41.63 67.50 8.28
CA THR A 6 -40.68 67.15 7.19
C THR A 6 -39.54 66.09 7.35
N LYS A 7 -39.63 65.04 6.52
CA LYS A 7 -38.58 64.26 5.77
C LYS A 7 -37.26 63.80 6.43
N MET A 8 -36.90 62.54 6.15
CA MET A 8 -35.71 62.22 5.33
C MET A 8 -35.81 60.85 4.64
N LEU A 9 -35.19 60.73 3.45
CA LEU A 9 -35.02 59.44 2.76
C LEU A 9 -33.82 58.67 3.35
N ALA A 10 -33.88 57.34 3.35
CA ALA A 10 -32.71 56.48 3.50
C ALA A 10 -32.72 55.42 2.39
N ASN A 11 -31.58 55.30 1.71
CA ASN A 11 -31.40 54.58 0.45
C ASN A 11 -31.71 53.08 0.53
N ALA A 12 -32.18 52.53 -0.60
CA ALA A 12 -31.99 51.12 -0.90
C ALA A 12 -30.49 50.80 -0.99
N ALA A 13 -30.03 49.84 -0.19
CA ALA A 13 -28.72 49.22 -0.35
C ALA A 13 -28.94 47.78 -0.84
N LEU A 14 -28.74 47.59 -2.14
CA LEU A 14 -28.81 46.27 -2.79
C LEU A 14 -27.53 45.50 -2.44
N CYS A 15 -27.52 44.76 -1.32
CA CYS A 15 -26.46 43.80 -1.03
C CYS A 15 -26.74 42.51 -1.82
N GLY A 16 -26.27 42.47 -3.06
CA GLY A 16 -26.32 41.28 -3.89
C GLY A 16 -25.59 40.11 -3.23
N ALA A 17 -26.10 38.90 -3.44
CA ALA A 17 -25.57 37.69 -2.81
C ALA A 17 -24.08 37.51 -3.13
N CYS A 18 -23.23 37.70 -2.14
CA CYS A 18 -21.88 37.14 -2.16
C CYS A 18 -22.01 35.63 -1.90
N SER A 19 -22.39 34.91 -2.95
CA SER A 19 -22.32 33.45 -2.97
C SER A 19 -20.84 33.10 -2.99
N LEU A 20 -20.26 33.00 -1.79
CA LEU A 20 -19.01 32.29 -1.60
C LEU A 20 -19.17 30.92 -2.26
N PHE A 21 -18.36 30.66 -3.29
CA PHE A 21 -18.07 29.29 -3.69
C PHE A 21 -17.35 28.65 -2.51
N ALA A 22 -18.14 28.10 -1.59
CA ALA A 22 -17.66 27.04 -0.74
C ALA A 22 -17.26 25.92 -1.69
N LEU A 23 -15.95 25.77 -1.91
CA LEU A 23 -15.39 24.49 -2.34
C LEU A 23 -16.03 23.43 -1.43
N PRO A 24 -16.51 22.30 -1.97
CA PRO A 24 -16.96 21.22 -1.12
C PRO A 24 -15.84 20.93 -0.14
N ALA A 25 -16.12 21.03 1.15
CA ALA A 25 -15.22 20.47 2.14
C ALA A 25 -15.14 18.99 1.80
N HIS A 26 -13.99 18.55 1.28
CA HIS A 26 -13.74 17.13 1.08
C HIS A 26 -14.01 16.49 2.43
N ALA A 27 -15.01 15.61 2.49
CA ALA A 27 -15.27 14.84 3.67
C ALA A 27 -13.98 14.06 3.94
N ASN A 28 -13.31 14.38 5.04
CA ASN A 28 -12.03 13.80 5.38
C ASN A 28 -12.30 12.38 5.88
N GLU A 29 -12.51 11.45 4.94
CA GLU A 29 -12.81 10.06 5.26
C GLU A 29 -11.58 9.42 5.92
N GLN A 30 -11.85 8.58 6.91
CA GLN A 30 -10.81 7.95 7.72
C GLN A 30 -10.18 6.82 6.91
N GLY A 31 -8.93 7.02 6.50
CA GLY A 31 -8.13 6.00 5.86
C GLY A 31 -7.68 4.92 6.83
N GLN A 32 -7.41 3.72 6.30
CA GLN A 32 -7.05 2.53 7.06
C GLN A 32 -5.64 2.01 6.73
N ILE A 33 -4.98 1.46 7.74
CA ILE A 33 -3.83 0.55 7.58
C ILE A 33 -4.42 -0.82 7.30
N ILE A 34 -4.06 -1.44 6.16
CA ILE A 34 -4.56 -2.77 5.77
C ILE A 34 -3.70 -3.92 6.33
N ALA A 35 -2.42 -3.64 6.62
CA ALA A 35 -1.52 -4.54 7.32
C ALA A 35 -0.33 -3.77 7.91
N ALA A 36 0.23 -4.27 9.01
CA ALA A 36 1.55 -3.91 9.50
C ALA A 36 2.22 -5.19 9.97
N ASN A 37 3.45 -5.44 9.55
CA ASN A 37 4.16 -6.69 9.83
C ASN A 37 5.49 -6.39 10.51
N TYR A 38 5.87 -7.16 11.54
CA TYR A 38 7.26 -7.16 12.01
C TYR A 38 8.12 -7.98 11.04
N GLY A 39 8.35 -7.42 9.84
CA GLY A 39 8.85 -8.15 8.67
C GLY A 39 10.32 -8.56 8.74
N THR A 40 11.12 -7.96 9.63
CA THR A 40 12.46 -8.45 9.97
C THR A 40 12.94 -7.90 11.30
N ALA A 41 13.63 -8.73 12.08
CA ALA A 41 14.37 -8.33 13.28
C ALA A 41 15.84 -7.92 13.00
N SER A 42 16.26 -7.87 11.73
CA SER A 42 17.57 -7.38 11.33
C SER A 42 17.62 -7.09 9.82
N LEU A 43 17.51 -5.82 9.45
CA LEU A 43 17.64 -5.35 8.06
C LEU A 43 19.03 -5.67 7.50
N PRO A 44 19.14 -6.36 6.34
CA PRO A 44 20.41 -6.67 5.71
C PRO A 44 21.24 -5.40 5.46
N PRO A 45 22.57 -5.39 5.68
CA PRO A 45 23.36 -4.15 5.64
C PRO A 45 23.23 -3.33 4.35
N ASN A 46 23.11 -4.00 3.20
CA ASN A 46 22.93 -3.34 1.90
C ASN A 46 21.57 -2.63 1.77
N LEU A 47 20.50 -3.27 2.25
CA LEU A 47 19.14 -2.70 2.23
C LEU A 47 19.02 -1.59 3.27
N GLY A 48 19.55 -1.83 4.48
CA GLY A 48 19.57 -0.83 5.54
C GLY A 48 20.25 0.45 5.06
N GLN A 49 21.50 0.38 4.59
CA GLN A 49 22.27 1.57 4.22
C GLN A 49 21.64 2.40 3.08
N LEU A 50 20.79 1.78 2.26
CA LEU A 50 19.96 2.43 1.26
C LEU A 50 18.77 3.16 1.91
N VAL A 51 17.91 2.43 2.62
CA VAL A 51 16.68 2.90 3.29
C VAL A 51 16.96 4.07 4.23
N CYS A 52 17.94 3.93 5.13
CA CYS A 52 18.59 5.08 5.76
C CYS A 52 19.96 4.70 6.35
N PRO A 53 20.90 5.65 6.49
CA PRO A 53 22.26 5.34 6.96
C PRO A 53 22.38 4.62 8.32
N ALA A 54 21.33 4.65 9.15
CA ALA A 54 21.30 4.00 10.47
C ALA A 54 20.57 2.64 10.48
N ALA A 55 19.88 2.25 9.42
CA ALA A 55 19.06 1.03 9.36
C ALA A 55 19.81 -0.33 9.37
N PRO A 56 21.10 -0.47 8.98
CA PRO A 56 21.77 -1.78 9.00
C PRO A 56 21.71 -2.50 10.35
N GLY A 57 21.09 -3.68 10.37
CA GLY A 57 20.94 -4.52 11.56
C GLY A 57 19.79 -4.12 12.51
N LEU A 58 18.98 -3.11 12.14
CA LEU A 58 17.78 -2.70 12.89
C LEU A 58 16.53 -3.45 12.42
N ASP A 59 15.46 -3.32 13.20
CA ASP A 59 14.14 -3.88 12.87
C ASP A 59 13.49 -3.16 11.69
N GLY A 60 12.69 -3.89 10.91
CA GLY A 60 11.86 -3.36 9.83
C GLY A 60 10.39 -3.72 10.00
N ILE A 61 9.51 -2.71 10.03
CA ILE A 61 8.05 -2.86 10.02
C ILE A 61 7.49 -2.18 8.76
N PRO A 62 7.22 -2.91 7.67
CA PRO A 62 6.38 -2.40 6.59
C PRO A 62 4.94 -2.20 7.08
N VAL A 63 4.40 -1.01 6.80
CA VAL A 63 3.05 -0.56 7.12
C VAL A 63 2.34 -0.22 5.83
N HIS A 64 1.23 -0.91 5.55
CA HIS A 64 0.54 -0.84 4.28
C HIS A 64 -0.80 -0.11 4.41
N PHE A 65 -1.01 0.87 3.54
CA PHE A 65 -2.24 1.67 3.46
C PHE A 65 -3.19 1.15 2.37
N GLU A 66 -4.48 1.47 2.48
CA GLU A 66 -5.49 1.02 1.50
C GLU A 66 -5.33 1.67 0.12
N THR A 67 -4.76 2.88 0.06
CA THR A 67 -4.35 3.58 -1.17
C THR A 67 -2.97 4.20 -0.99
N GLU A 68 -2.34 4.62 -2.10
CA GLU A 68 -1.10 5.40 -2.06
C GLU A 68 -1.24 6.69 -1.25
N VAL A 69 -0.14 7.09 -0.61
CA VAL A 69 -0.08 8.23 0.30
C VAL A 69 0.97 9.26 -0.14
N ILE A 70 0.73 10.52 0.22
CA ILE A 70 1.55 11.66 -0.19
C ILE A 70 2.88 11.71 0.55
N ASP A 71 3.95 12.02 -0.18
CA ASP A 71 5.26 12.36 0.35
C ASP A 71 5.36 13.84 0.79
N PRO A 72 6.24 14.20 1.74
CA PRO A 72 7.11 13.33 2.53
C PRO A 72 6.41 12.77 3.78
N VAL A 73 6.86 11.59 4.20
CA VAL A 73 6.50 10.95 5.47
C VAL A 73 7.67 11.00 6.45
N TYR A 74 7.39 11.06 7.75
CA TYR A 74 8.43 11.22 8.78
C TYR A 74 8.29 10.20 9.92
N PRO A 75 9.39 9.83 10.62
CA PRO A 75 9.34 8.92 11.76
C PRO A 75 8.36 9.34 12.87
N LYS A 76 8.26 10.65 13.13
CA LYS A 76 7.35 11.27 14.11
C LYS A 76 5.86 11.14 13.76
N ASP A 77 5.52 10.73 12.54
CA ASP A 77 4.13 10.58 12.11
C ASP A 77 3.54 9.24 12.57
N PHE A 78 4.36 8.38 13.18
CA PHE A 78 4.01 7.05 13.68
C PHE A 78 4.32 6.91 15.17
N ILE A 79 3.51 6.12 15.87
CA ILE A 79 3.83 5.55 17.18
C ILE A 79 3.78 4.03 17.03
N VAL A 80 4.89 3.35 17.32
CA VAL A 80 4.92 1.90 17.52
C VAL A 80 4.89 1.63 19.03
N LEU A 81 4.08 0.68 19.48
CA LEU A 81 4.01 0.25 20.88
C LEU A 81 4.54 -1.19 21.01
N GLY A 82 5.31 -1.46 22.07
CA GLY A 82 5.70 -2.81 22.46
C GLY A 82 4.57 -3.58 23.15
N ALA A 83 4.76 -4.88 23.37
CA ALA A 83 3.82 -5.71 24.15
C ALA A 83 3.66 -5.24 25.61
N ASP A 84 4.64 -4.54 26.16
CA ASP A 84 4.61 -3.86 27.46
C ASP A 84 3.81 -2.53 27.47
N GLY A 85 3.36 -2.07 26.30
CA GLY A 85 2.69 -0.79 26.10
C GLY A 85 3.63 0.43 26.05
N ALA A 86 4.95 0.23 26.06
CA ALA A 86 5.91 1.31 25.93
C ALA A 86 6.10 1.72 24.45
N PRO A 87 6.25 3.02 24.15
CA PRO A 87 6.52 3.48 22.79
C PRO A 87 7.93 3.11 22.35
N ARG A 88 8.05 2.52 21.17
CA ARG A 88 9.31 2.15 20.50
C ARG A 88 9.67 3.23 19.49
N PRO A 89 10.84 3.89 19.59
CA PRO A 89 11.19 5.00 18.69
C PRO A 89 11.37 4.55 17.23
N VAL A 90 10.58 5.13 16.33
CA VAL A 90 10.86 5.06 14.89
C VAL A 90 12.05 5.98 14.58
N LEU A 91 13.09 5.44 13.94
CA LEU A 91 14.29 6.18 13.52
C LEU A 91 14.20 6.64 12.06
N CYS A 92 13.58 5.83 11.20
CA CYS A 92 13.30 6.16 9.80
C CYS A 92 11.90 5.69 9.39
N ALA A 93 11.28 6.43 8.49
CA ALA A 93 10.13 6.02 7.68
C ALA A 93 10.49 6.34 6.22
N THR A 94 10.36 5.36 5.32
CA THR A 94 10.59 5.53 3.87
C THR A 94 9.58 4.73 3.06
N PHE A 95 9.47 5.03 1.77
CA PHE A 95 8.82 4.14 0.79
C PHE A 95 9.78 3.06 0.27
N ASP A 96 11.10 3.30 0.26
CA ASP A 96 12.08 2.33 -0.29
C ASP A 96 11.97 0.93 0.36
N PRO A 97 12.01 -0.17 -0.42
CA PRO A 97 12.17 -0.22 -1.88
C PRO A 97 10.89 0.06 -2.72
N SER A 98 9.71 0.10 -2.11
CA SER A 98 8.40 0.29 -2.74
C SER A 98 8.07 1.75 -3.13
N ASP A 99 8.94 2.39 -3.91
CA ASP A 99 8.75 3.80 -4.36
C ASP A 99 8.12 3.95 -5.75
N ASP A 100 7.75 2.83 -6.40
CA ASP A 100 7.14 2.79 -7.74
C ASP A 100 5.66 3.22 -7.75
N VAL A 101 5.14 3.47 -8.96
CA VAL A 101 3.77 3.98 -9.16
C VAL A 101 2.75 2.91 -8.75
N GLY A 102 1.94 3.27 -7.76
CA GLY A 102 0.98 2.38 -7.12
C GLY A 102 1.50 1.73 -5.85
N ASP A 103 2.81 1.74 -5.59
CA ASP A 103 3.44 1.00 -4.48
C ASP A 103 3.78 1.90 -3.28
N ARG A 104 3.66 3.23 -3.45
CA ARG A 104 3.72 4.28 -2.42
C ARG A 104 2.55 4.26 -1.42
N ARG A 105 2.06 3.06 -1.12
CA ARG A 105 1.19 2.70 0.00
C ARG A 105 1.91 1.84 1.05
N SER A 106 3.12 1.38 0.75
CA SER A 106 3.98 0.62 1.67
C SER A 106 5.01 1.57 2.29
N ILE A 107 4.95 1.78 3.60
CA ILE A 107 5.96 2.57 4.33
C ILE A 107 6.75 1.64 5.23
N LEU A 108 8.05 1.52 5.00
CA LEU A 108 8.97 0.81 5.88
C LEU A 108 9.36 1.71 7.05
N LEU A 109 8.90 1.35 8.25
CA LEU A 109 9.40 1.91 9.50
C LEU A 109 10.64 1.14 9.96
N VAL A 110 11.65 1.86 10.45
CA VAL A 110 12.91 1.28 10.96
C VAL A 110 13.23 1.80 12.35
N GLY A 111 13.68 0.93 13.25
CA GLY A 111 14.02 1.28 14.63
C GLY A 111 14.52 0.10 15.45
N GLU A 112 14.56 0.27 16.77
CA GLU A 112 14.66 -0.82 17.74
C GLU A 112 13.25 -1.02 18.31
N PHE A 113 12.50 -1.94 17.73
CA PHE A 113 11.10 -2.21 18.01
C PHE A 113 10.90 -3.40 18.95
N GLY A 114 11.79 -4.39 18.94
CA GLY A 114 11.68 -5.53 19.83
C GLY A 114 12.78 -6.58 19.72
N ASP A 115 12.48 -7.75 20.27
CA ASP A 115 13.14 -9.03 19.98
C ASP A 115 12.08 -10.14 19.93
N GLY A 116 12.49 -11.41 19.85
CA GLY A 116 11.55 -12.54 19.77
C GLY A 116 10.60 -12.69 20.98
N GLU A 117 10.94 -12.15 22.15
CA GLU A 117 10.12 -12.22 23.37
C GLU A 117 9.35 -10.90 23.61
N ASP A 118 9.93 -9.75 23.29
CA ASP A 118 9.34 -8.40 23.45
C ASP A 118 9.05 -7.75 22.08
N GLN A 119 8.18 -8.38 21.29
CA GLN A 119 7.81 -7.90 19.95
C GLN A 119 6.94 -6.62 19.98
N PRO A 120 7.01 -5.77 18.93
CA PRO A 120 6.08 -4.67 18.73
C PRO A 120 4.64 -5.20 18.54
N LEU A 121 3.69 -4.58 19.23
CA LEU A 121 2.29 -4.99 19.31
C LEU A 121 1.40 -4.24 18.31
N SER A 122 1.63 -2.95 18.09
CA SER A 122 0.75 -2.11 17.26
C SER A 122 1.44 -0.87 16.70
N VAL A 123 0.91 -0.35 15.61
CA VAL A 123 1.28 0.95 15.02
C VAL A 123 0.06 1.88 14.90
N GLU A 124 0.25 3.16 15.26
CA GLU A 124 -0.72 4.24 15.05
C GLU A 124 -0.09 5.36 14.22
N VAL A 125 -0.82 5.91 13.25
CA VAL A 125 -0.44 7.14 12.53
C VAL A 125 -0.95 8.37 13.30
N VAL A 126 -0.03 9.13 13.88
CA VAL A 126 -0.31 10.38 14.60
C VAL A 126 -0.01 11.64 13.77
N GLY A 127 0.71 11.50 12.65
CA GLY A 127 0.97 12.56 11.68
C GLY A 127 -0.25 12.99 10.88
N ASP A 128 -0.05 13.80 9.83
CA ASP A 128 -1.10 14.15 8.86
C ASP A 128 -0.76 13.52 7.51
N ILE A 129 -0.75 12.18 7.49
CA ILE A 129 -0.59 11.39 6.26
C ILE A 129 -1.94 11.36 5.53
N ARG A 130 -1.91 11.54 4.20
CA ARG A 130 -3.10 11.64 3.34
C ARG A 130 -2.91 10.82 2.08
N SER A 131 -4.00 10.36 1.47
CA SER A 131 -3.94 9.70 0.16
C SER A 131 -3.50 10.67 -0.95
N THR A 132 -2.96 10.13 -2.05
CA THR A 132 -2.49 10.91 -3.22
C THR A 132 -3.57 11.83 -3.82
N ASP A 133 -4.83 11.39 -3.81
CA ASP A 133 -6.00 12.16 -4.26
C ASP A 133 -6.58 13.11 -3.20
N LEU A 134 -5.96 13.17 -2.01
CA LEU A 134 -6.37 13.90 -0.81
C LEU A 134 -7.73 13.51 -0.21
N SER A 135 -8.40 12.46 -0.69
CA SER A 135 -9.74 12.06 -0.19
C SER A 135 -9.70 11.47 1.22
N LEU A 136 -8.64 10.74 1.55
CA LEU A 136 -8.44 10.10 2.86
C LEU A 136 -7.43 10.87 3.72
N SER A 137 -7.63 10.80 5.03
CA SER A 137 -6.60 11.09 6.03
C SER A 137 -6.39 9.85 6.89
N TYR A 138 -5.12 9.48 7.06
CA TYR A 138 -4.71 8.33 7.84
C TYR A 138 -4.40 8.68 9.31
N LYS A 139 -4.60 9.94 9.72
CA LYS A 139 -4.41 10.33 11.13
C LYS A 139 -5.39 9.58 12.03
N GLY A 140 -4.88 8.92 13.07
CA GLY A 140 -5.63 8.02 13.94
C GLY A 140 -5.88 6.63 13.34
N ALA A 141 -5.32 6.31 12.16
CA ALA A 141 -5.31 4.94 11.65
C ALA A 141 -4.40 4.07 12.51
N TYR A 142 -4.86 2.85 12.80
CA TYR A 142 -4.24 1.93 13.74
C TYR A 142 -4.27 0.51 13.17
N ALA A 143 -3.22 -0.26 13.41
CA ALA A 143 -3.20 -1.71 13.18
C ALA A 143 -2.46 -2.43 14.31
N ASP A 144 -2.96 -3.61 14.67
CA ASP A 144 -2.17 -4.62 15.38
C ASP A 144 -1.05 -5.11 14.45
N ILE A 145 0.17 -5.25 14.97
CA ILE A 145 1.31 -5.72 14.20
C ILE A 145 1.27 -7.24 14.11
N ILE A 146 1.39 -7.74 12.88
CA ILE A 146 1.55 -9.16 12.59
C ILE A 146 2.96 -9.58 13.05
N PRO A 147 3.09 -10.57 13.96
CA PRO A 147 4.35 -10.92 14.61
C PRO A 147 5.36 -11.57 13.66
N LEU A 148 6.63 -11.60 14.06
CA LEU A 148 7.76 -12.05 13.25
C LEU A 148 7.62 -13.50 12.72
N GLU A 149 6.99 -14.39 13.50
CA GLU A 149 6.78 -15.81 13.14
C GLU A 149 5.52 -16.04 12.28
N ALA A 150 4.82 -14.97 11.87
CA ALA A 150 3.65 -15.08 11.01
C ALA A 150 4.10 -15.16 9.53
N PRO A 151 3.90 -16.32 8.86
CA PRO A 151 4.44 -16.51 7.52
C PRO A 151 3.79 -15.58 6.50
N PRO A 152 4.49 -15.23 5.41
CA PRO A 152 4.07 -14.21 4.48
C PRO A 152 2.75 -14.59 3.79
N ALA A 153 1.91 -13.57 3.59
CA ALA A 153 0.60 -13.68 2.99
C ALA A 153 0.32 -12.46 2.11
N LEU A 154 -0.51 -12.68 1.07
CA LEU A 154 -1.10 -11.60 0.29
C LEU A 154 -2.03 -10.77 1.18
N ILE A 155 -1.82 -9.46 1.18
CA ILE A 155 -2.64 -8.46 1.89
C ILE A 155 -3.46 -7.61 0.91
N LEU A 156 -2.95 -7.44 -0.32
CA LEU A 156 -3.52 -6.58 -1.34
C LEU A 156 -3.67 -7.35 -2.66
N ALA A 157 -4.80 -7.14 -3.32
CA ALA A 157 -4.98 -7.41 -4.74
C ALA A 157 -5.93 -6.36 -5.31
N GLU A 158 -5.57 -5.72 -6.40
CA GLU A 158 -6.39 -4.68 -7.05
C GLU A 158 -6.26 -4.73 -8.57
N VAL A 159 -7.13 -4.01 -9.27
CA VAL A 159 -7.00 -3.80 -10.72
C VAL A 159 -6.17 -2.54 -10.95
N VAL A 160 -5.11 -2.64 -11.74
CA VAL A 160 -4.29 -1.47 -12.12
C VAL A 160 -5.00 -0.75 -13.29
N PRO A 161 -5.28 0.55 -13.19
CA PRO A 161 -5.81 1.36 -14.30
C PRO A 161 -4.91 1.32 -15.54
N GLU A 162 -5.47 1.39 -16.74
CA GLU A 162 -4.69 1.32 -18.00
C GLU A 162 -3.69 2.48 -18.12
N GLU A 163 -3.99 3.63 -17.50
CA GLU A 163 -3.12 4.80 -17.43
C GLU A 163 -1.88 4.62 -16.53
N GLU A 164 -1.85 3.59 -15.68
CA GLU A 164 -0.73 3.24 -14.79
C GLU A 164 0.15 2.11 -15.34
N TRP A 165 -0.23 1.43 -16.44
CA TRP A 165 0.50 0.26 -16.93
C TRP A 165 1.86 0.63 -17.57
N ASP A 166 2.97 0.26 -16.92
CA ASP A 166 4.33 0.43 -17.47
C ASP A 166 4.73 -0.73 -18.42
N LEU A 167 3.93 -0.99 -19.46
CA LEU A 167 4.10 -2.16 -20.34
C LEU A 167 5.46 -2.21 -21.05
N ASP A 168 6.01 -3.43 -21.18
CA ASP A 168 7.34 -3.72 -21.75
C ASP A 168 8.53 -3.00 -21.07
N SER A 169 8.32 -2.37 -19.91
CA SER A 169 9.40 -1.72 -19.16
C SER A 169 10.50 -2.73 -18.80
N PRO A 170 11.78 -2.43 -19.08
CA PRO A 170 12.88 -3.35 -18.79
C PRO A 170 13.26 -3.37 -17.31
N GLY A 171 12.55 -2.61 -16.47
CA GLY A 171 12.97 -2.26 -15.12
C GLY A 171 14.21 -1.37 -15.11
N THR A 172 14.69 -1.01 -13.92
CA THR A 172 15.93 -0.25 -13.75
C THR A 172 17.10 -1.19 -13.41
N PRO A 173 18.36 -0.77 -13.67
CA PRO A 173 19.53 -1.49 -13.17
C PRO A 173 19.81 -1.21 -11.67
N VAL A 174 18.95 -0.45 -10.98
CA VAL A 174 19.01 -0.26 -9.53
C VAL A 174 18.27 -1.45 -8.90
N PRO A 175 18.88 -2.27 -8.03
CA PRO A 175 18.23 -3.49 -7.52
C PRO A 175 17.06 -3.25 -6.54
N TRP A 176 16.56 -2.02 -6.44
CA TRP A 176 15.79 -1.48 -5.31
C TRP A 176 14.74 -0.44 -5.76
N GLY A 177 14.09 -0.68 -6.90
CA GLY A 177 13.05 0.18 -7.46
C GLY A 177 13.07 0.24 -9.00
N GLY A 178 11.90 0.50 -9.57
CA GLY A 178 11.59 0.41 -10.99
C GLY A 178 11.58 -1.03 -11.47
N GLY A 179 10.59 -1.81 -11.03
CA GLY A 179 10.38 -3.18 -11.48
C GLY A 179 10.12 -3.33 -12.99
N THR A 180 10.24 -4.55 -13.52
CA THR A 180 9.96 -4.82 -14.95
C THR A 180 8.47 -4.74 -15.30
N GLY A 181 8.11 -4.21 -16.46
CA GLY A 181 6.71 -4.12 -16.88
C GLY A 181 6.08 -5.43 -17.36
N CYS A 182 4.75 -5.53 -17.23
CA CYS A 182 3.98 -6.56 -17.93
C CYS A 182 4.21 -6.52 -19.46
N PRO A 183 4.36 -7.67 -20.16
CA PRO A 183 4.56 -7.67 -21.61
C PRO A 183 3.34 -7.12 -22.36
N SER A 184 3.52 -6.14 -23.25
CA SER A 184 2.41 -5.59 -24.07
C SER A 184 1.81 -6.65 -24.99
N SER A 185 2.62 -7.62 -25.43
CA SER A 185 2.19 -8.72 -26.28
C SER A 185 1.34 -9.73 -25.52
N GLY A 186 0.03 -9.45 -25.45
CA GLY A 186 -0.98 -10.34 -24.90
C GLY A 186 -1.60 -9.88 -23.59
N THR A 187 -1.07 -8.83 -22.94
CA THR A 187 -1.72 -8.21 -21.77
C THR A 187 -3.06 -7.57 -22.17
N ARG A 188 -4.08 -7.84 -21.36
CA ARG A 188 -5.44 -7.29 -21.46
C ARG A 188 -5.95 -6.72 -20.15
N GLN A 189 -5.42 -7.19 -19.02
CA GLN A 189 -5.63 -6.63 -17.69
C GLN A 189 -4.37 -6.85 -16.87
N VAL A 190 -4.06 -5.92 -15.98
CA VAL A 190 -3.00 -6.03 -14.97
C VAL A 190 -3.63 -5.98 -13.59
N LEU A 191 -3.18 -6.85 -12.67
CA LEU A 191 -3.52 -6.79 -11.25
C LEU A 191 -2.27 -6.58 -10.42
N ARG A 192 -2.24 -5.56 -9.56
CA ARG A 192 -1.19 -5.43 -8.54
C ARG A 192 -1.54 -6.33 -7.36
N VAL A 193 -0.56 -7.03 -6.81
CA VAL A 193 -0.70 -7.82 -5.58
C VAL A 193 0.43 -7.55 -4.61
N GLY A 194 0.08 -7.28 -3.35
CA GLY A 194 1.05 -6.98 -2.29
C GLY A 194 1.09 -8.07 -1.23
N TRP A 195 2.30 -8.44 -0.81
CA TRP A 195 2.60 -9.26 0.36
C TRP A 195 2.79 -8.37 1.59
N GLY A 196 2.50 -8.87 2.81
CA GLY A 196 2.67 -8.07 4.05
C GLY A 196 4.13 -7.73 4.41
N GLY A 197 5.09 -8.22 3.65
CA GLY A 197 6.50 -7.90 3.75
C GLY A 197 7.24 -8.50 2.57
N GLY A 198 8.53 -8.20 2.43
CA GLY A 198 9.35 -8.71 1.32
C GLY A 198 9.32 -10.24 1.24
N VAL A 199 9.28 -10.78 0.03
CA VAL A 199 9.19 -12.24 -0.20
C VAL A 199 10.28 -12.72 -1.16
N ARG A 200 10.72 -13.96 -0.96
CA ARG A 200 11.67 -14.67 -1.83
C ARG A 200 11.16 -16.06 -2.14
N ALA A 201 11.66 -16.67 -3.21
CA ALA A 201 11.41 -18.08 -3.49
C ALA A 201 11.96 -18.95 -2.35
N ALA A 202 11.39 -20.14 -2.13
CA ALA A 202 11.74 -21.02 -1.01
C ALA A 202 13.20 -21.56 -1.03
N ASP A 203 13.96 -21.34 -2.10
CA ASP A 203 15.40 -21.59 -2.18
C ASP A 203 16.27 -20.35 -1.86
N GLY A 204 15.64 -19.23 -1.49
CA GLY A 204 16.27 -17.95 -1.18
C GLY A 204 16.56 -17.07 -2.39
N ALA A 205 16.21 -17.50 -3.61
CA ALA A 205 16.28 -16.64 -4.79
C ALA A 205 15.20 -15.55 -4.74
N GLU A 206 15.38 -14.51 -5.54
CA GLU A 206 14.26 -13.64 -5.91
C GLU A 206 13.14 -14.50 -6.55
N VAL A 207 11.89 -14.09 -6.37
CA VAL A 207 10.78 -14.86 -6.94
C VAL A 207 10.88 -14.80 -8.48
N THR A 208 10.47 -15.86 -9.17
CA THR A 208 10.56 -15.93 -10.64
C THR A 208 9.26 -16.42 -11.27
N ALA A 209 9.19 -16.36 -12.61
CA ALA A 209 8.07 -16.86 -13.42
C ALA A 209 7.63 -18.28 -13.02
N ARG A 210 8.55 -19.12 -12.55
CA ARG A 210 8.30 -20.50 -12.13
C ARG A 210 7.42 -20.60 -10.88
N GLU A 211 7.60 -19.70 -9.92
CA GLU A 211 6.84 -19.64 -8.68
C GLU A 211 5.50 -18.94 -8.92
N TRP A 212 5.47 -17.91 -9.77
CA TRP A 212 4.28 -17.10 -10.04
C TRP A 212 3.23 -17.75 -10.96
N GLU A 213 3.58 -18.73 -11.79
CA GLU A 213 2.59 -19.57 -12.51
C GLU A 213 1.53 -20.22 -11.56
N ARG A 214 1.81 -20.21 -10.25
CA ARG A 214 0.97 -20.72 -9.18
C ARG A 214 -0.10 -19.74 -8.71
N PHE A 215 0.03 -18.44 -9.02
CA PHE A 215 -1.08 -17.49 -8.89
C PHE A 215 -2.28 -17.99 -9.70
N LYS A 216 -3.47 -17.84 -9.12
CA LYS A 216 -4.73 -18.07 -9.81
C LYS A 216 -5.71 -16.95 -9.51
N VAL A 217 -6.27 -16.37 -10.55
CA VAL A 217 -7.25 -15.29 -10.48
C VAL A 217 -8.63 -15.85 -10.78
N ALA A 218 -9.60 -15.61 -9.89
CA ALA A 218 -11.00 -15.84 -10.16
C ALA A 218 -11.58 -14.59 -10.86
N LEU A 219 -12.06 -14.76 -12.10
CA LEU A 219 -12.66 -13.72 -12.93
C LEU A 219 -14.14 -14.02 -13.16
N ARG A 220 -14.96 -12.97 -13.31
CA ARG A 220 -16.31 -13.03 -13.86
C ARG A 220 -16.27 -12.59 -15.33
N THR A 221 -16.65 -13.47 -16.26
CA THR A 221 -16.76 -13.11 -17.68
C THR A 221 -17.96 -12.18 -17.92
N GLU A 222 -18.02 -11.56 -19.10
CA GLU A 222 -19.17 -10.74 -19.51
C GLU A 222 -20.51 -11.51 -19.45
N GLU A 223 -20.51 -12.83 -19.70
CA GLU A 223 -21.72 -13.65 -19.56
C GLU A 223 -22.01 -14.08 -18.11
N GLY A 224 -21.38 -13.42 -17.12
CA GLY A 224 -21.57 -13.64 -15.68
C GLY A 224 -20.95 -14.92 -15.12
N ARG A 225 -20.21 -15.70 -15.92
CA ARG A 225 -19.64 -16.98 -15.50
C ARG A 225 -18.33 -16.78 -14.75
N ILE A 226 -18.13 -17.54 -13.68
CA ILE A 226 -16.84 -17.54 -12.97
C ILE A 226 -15.85 -18.47 -13.69
N ARG A 227 -14.67 -17.94 -14.01
CA ARG A 227 -13.50 -18.67 -14.49
C ARG A 227 -12.34 -18.50 -13.54
N VAL A 228 -11.46 -19.50 -13.48
CA VAL A 228 -10.17 -19.40 -12.78
C VAL A 228 -9.08 -19.49 -13.83
N VAL A 229 -8.23 -18.48 -13.89
CA VAL A 229 -7.10 -18.38 -14.84
C VAL A 229 -5.77 -18.26 -14.08
N SER A 230 -4.65 -18.43 -14.79
CA SER A 230 -3.35 -17.92 -14.34
C SER A 230 -3.02 -16.64 -15.09
N PRO A 231 -2.20 -15.75 -14.51
CA PRO A 231 -1.42 -14.82 -15.32
C PRO A 231 -0.52 -15.59 -16.31
N PHE A 232 -0.19 -14.95 -17.43
CA PHE A 232 0.70 -15.54 -18.44
C PHE A 232 2.14 -15.04 -18.34
N ALA A 233 2.34 -13.93 -17.61
CA ALA A 233 3.60 -13.32 -17.23
C ALA A 233 3.38 -12.57 -15.92
N LEU A 234 4.47 -12.17 -15.24
CA LEU A 234 4.42 -11.12 -14.22
C LEU A 234 5.21 -9.90 -14.70
N GLY A 235 4.82 -8.74 -14.18
CA GLY A 235 5.66 -7.56 -14.05
C GLY A 235 5.93 -7.28 -12.57
N ASP A 236 6.62 -6.16 -12.30
CA ASP A 236 7.07 -5.67 -11.00
C ASP A 236 8.06 -6.65 -10.34
N LEU A 237 9.27 -6.71 -10.95
CA LEU A 237 10.33 -7.67 -10.68
C LEU A 237 11.72 -6.98 -10.75
N ASN A 238 12.71 -7.49 -9.99
CA ASN A 238 14.11 -7.06 -9.85
C ASN A 238 14.35 -5.78 -9.01
N ASP A 239 13.32 -5.34 -8.30
CA ASP A 239 13.22 -4.21 -7.36
C ASP A 239 13.39 -4.63 -5.87
N ASN A 240 13.36 -5.94 -5.56
CA ASN A 240 13.44 -6.48 -4.19
C ASN A 240 12.35 -5.96 -3.21
N ASP A 241 11.17 -5.60 -3.72
CA ASP A 241 10.07 -5.07 -2.93
C ASP A 241 9.06 -6.18 -2.49
N ASN A 242 7.84 -5.84 -2.07
CA ASN A 242 6.79 -6.77 -1.66
C ASN A 242 5.55 -6.82 -2.58
N ASN A 243 5.57 -6.11 -3.71
CA ASN A 243 4.55 -6.06 -4.74
C ASN A 243 4.91 -6.95 -5.93
N HIS A 244 3.94 -7.19 -6.82
CA HIS A 244 4.07 -7.92 -8.08
C HIS A 244 2.88 -7.55 -8.99
N GLU A 245 3.07 -7.50 -10.31
CA GLU A 245 1.99 -7.36 -11.30
C GLU A 245 1.60 -8.70 -11.95
N LEU A 246 0.31 -9.03 -11.96
CA LEU A 246 -0.25 -10.22 -12.61
C LEU A 246 -0.78 -9.90 -14.01
N CYS A 247 0.00 -10.19 -15.05
CA CYS A 247 -0.38 -9.94 -16.44
C CYS A 247 -1.42 -10.98 -16.90
N LEU A 248 -2.65 -10.54 -17.20
CA LEU A 248 -3.73 -11.40 -17.68
C LEU A 248 -3.96 -11.20 -19.18
N ASN A 249 -4.14 -12.30 -19.91
CA ASN A 249 -4.46 -12.30 -21.35
C ASN A 249 -5.96 -12.48 -21.64
N VAL A 250 -6.82 -12.17 -20.68
CA VAL A 250 -8.27 -12.34 -20.73
C VAL A 250 -9.00 -11.18 -20.07
N ASP A 251 -10.16 -10.84 -20.62
CA ASP A 251 -11.05 -9.81 -20.11
C ASP A 251 -12.05 -10.37 -19.07
N GLY A 252 -12.63 -9.49 -18.26
CA GLY A 252 -13.67 -9.79 -17.28
C GLY A 252 -13.28 -9.45 -15.85
N THR A 253 -14.27 -9.11 -15.01
CA THR A 253 -14.09 -8.54 -13.66
C THR A 253 -13.33 -9.50 -12.72
N PRO A 254 -12.13 -9.14 -12.24
CA PRO A 254 -11.41 -9.88 -11.21
C PRO A 254 -12.18 -9.87 -9.90
N LEU A 255 -12.20 -10.99 -9.18
CA LEU A 255 -12.95 -11.16 -7.93
C LEU A 255 -12.07 -11.57 -6.75
N ALA A 256 -11.05 -12.41 -6.99
CA ALA A 256 -10.14 -12.87 -5.95
C ALA A 256 -8.84 -13.40 -6.57
N VAL A 257 -7.72 -13.16 -5.90
CA VAL A 257 -6.43 -13.80 -6.17
C VAL A 257 -6.20 -14.90 -5.14
N ARG A 258 -5.59 -16.01 -5.55
CA ARG A 258 -5.02 -17.01 -4.63
C ARG A 258 -3.60 -17.39 -5.00
N PHE A 259 -2.81 -17.72 -3.99
CA PHE A 259 -1.47 -18.29 -4.11
C PHE A 259 -1.34 -19.48 -3.13
N PRO A 260 -0.75 -20.62 -3.53
CA PRO A 260 -0.62 -21.79 -2.65
C PRO A 260 0.53 -21.62 -1.64
N GLY A 261 0.48 -22.37 -0.53
CA GLY A 261 1.56 -22.39 0.45
C GLY A 261 2.77 -23.22 0.00
N GLY A 262 3.92 -23.00 0.64
CA GLY A 262 5.11 -23.84 0.47
C GLY A 262 6.08 -23.41 -0.64
N LEU A 263 6.00 -22.17 -1.13
CA LEU A 263 6.76 -21.69 -2.29
C LEU A 263 7.56 -20.41 -2.05
N LEU A 264 7.11 -19.56 -1.13
CA LEU A 264 7.80 -18.33 -0.76
C LEU A 264 8.20 -18.37 0.71
N ILE A 265 9.24 -17.59 1.03
CA ILE A 265 9.71 -17.29 2.38
C ILE A 265 9.79 -15.77 2.57
N ASP A 266 9.66 -15.31 3.81
CA ASP A 266 9.94 -13.93 4.22
C ASP A 266 11.43 -13.77 4.62
N PRO A 267 11.88 -12.59 5.12
CA PRO A 267 13.26 -12.40 5.55
C PRO A 267 13.68 -13.23 6.77
N ASN A 268 12.72 -13.73 7.58
CA ASN A 268 12.97 -14.61 8.71
C ASN A 268 13.13 -16.08 8.27
N GLY A 269 12.66 -16.41 7.06
CA GLY A 269 12.68 -17.76 6.48
C GLY A 269 11.38 -18.53 6.69
N ASP A 270 10.32 -17.89 7.18
CA ASP A 270 9.05 -18.53 7.44
C ASP A 270 8.27 -18.77 6.14
N VAL A 271 7.84 -20.03 5.95
CA VAL A 271 7.29 -20.49 4.68
C VAL A 271 5.82 -20.10 4.53
N ASN A 272 5.49 -19.45 3.42
CA ASN A 272 4.17 -18.92 3.12
C ASN A 272 3.06 -19.98 3.25
N LYS A 273 1.92 -19.59 3.84
CA LYS A 273 0.69 -20.40 3.83
C LYS A 273 -0.12 -20.13 2.55
N GLY A 274 -1.07 -21.01 2.26
CA GLY A 274 -1.98 -20.82 1.14
C GLY A 274 -2.96 -19.70 1.41
N THR A 275 -2.95 -18.66 0.58
CA THR A 275 -3.71 -17.42 0.78
C THR A 275 -4.69 -17.19 -0.36
N ARG A 276 -5.85 -16.61 -0.03
CA ARG A 276 -6.85 -16.13 -0.99
C ARG A 276 -7.51 -14.86 -0.47
N ILE A 277 -7.39 -13.78 -1.23
CA ILE A 277 -7.97 -12.46 -0.91
C ILE A 277 -8.91 -11.99 -2.02
N PRO A 278 -9.91 -11.15 -1.73
CA PRO A 278 -10.71 -10.48 -2.77
C PRO A 278 -9.84 -9.50 -3.58
N VAL A 279 -10.31 -9.10 -4.76
CA VAL A 279 -9.70 -7.99 -5.50
C VAL A 279 -10.45 -6.70 -5.16
N SER A 280 -9.74 -5.69 -4.66
CA SER A 280 -10.24 -4.33 -4.43
C SER A 280 -10.57 -3.65 -5.76
N GLY A 281 -11.55 -2.73 -5.75
CA GLY A 281 -12.08 -2.12 -6.98
C GLY A 281 -13.01 -3.02 -7.81
N ALA A 282 -13.05 -4.34 -7.56
CA ALA A 282 -14.07 -5.23 -8.11
C ALA A 282 -15.45 -4.76 -7.65
N SER A 283 -16.24 -4.21 -8.58
CA SER A 283 -17.45 -3.45 -8.27
C SER A 283 -18.38 -4.22 -7.34
N LYS A 284 -18.69 -3.63 -6.17
CA LYS A 284 -19.68 -4.15 -5.22
C LYS A 284 -21.06 -4.13 -5.88
N PHE A 285 -21.50 -5.28 -6.36
CA PHE A 285 -22.83 -5.58 -6.88
C PHE A 285 -23.43 -6.76 -6.10
#